data_AF-A0A350P1Y0-F1
#
_entry.id   AF-A0A350P1Y0-F1
#
_cell.length_a   1.000
_cell.length_b   1.000
_cell.length_c   1.000
_cell.angle_alpha   90.00
_cell.angle_beta   90.00
_cell.angle_gamma   90.00
#
_symmetry.space_group_name_H-M   'P 1'
#
loop_
_entity.id
_entity.type
_entity.pdbx_description
1 polymer ?
#
loop_
_entity_poly.entity_id
_entity_poly.type
_entity_poly.pdbx_seq_one_letter_code
_entity_poly.pdbx_strand_id
1 'polypeptide(L)'
;MPAGLGGKLNKNALGKAIKQEIINHSGCNRFPIKGEQWEEISVRALQSVGLKTEWKAGSHGSGADIWLANLNQGISNKSGKITRTKSTGKYELSISSYRTTKYKTLEEKLDFFDGDGKNFKNYLILTREEDENTRKYKVIFIDASKITAKKLKWSVKTGKTSKQTGWSGVNKNLGIKMNIVKSMSDQFWIYLDLNKFKGAETLAEVSIPMDKLGKTHMIVEAMPC
;
A
#
# COMPACT_ATOMS: atom_id res chain seq x y z
N MET A 1 5.76 3.64 35.74
CA MET A 1 5.15 3.32 34.44
C MET A 1 4.10 4.38 34.13
N PRO A 2 4.25 5.24 33.10
CA PRO A 2 3.18 6.16 32.76
C PRO A 2 2.16 5.50 31.84
N ALA A 3 0.90 5.86 32.10
CA ALA A 3 -0.32 5.42 31.48
C ALA A 3 -0.33 5.52 29.95
N GLY A 4 -1.18 4.71 29.33
CA GLY A 4 -1.49 4.74 27.91
C GLY A 4 -1.93 6.13 27.47
N LEU A 5 -1.04 6.82 26.76
CA LEU A 5 -1.45 7.90 25.90
C LEU A 5 -2.09 7.24 24.67
N GLY A 6 -3.41 7.41 24.52
CA GLY A 6 -4.14 7.19 23.27
C GLY A 6 -3.66 8.16 22.20
N GLY A 7 -2.40 8.04 21.81
CA GLY A 7 -1.74 8.90 20.85
C GLY A 7 -2.34 8.67 19.48
N LYS A 8 -2.95 9.70 18.89
CA LYS A 8 -3.26 9.62 17.47
C LYS A 8 -1.96 9.51 16.68
N LEU A 9 -2.00 8.79 15.57
CA LEU A 9 -0.88 8.73 14.63
C LEU A 9 -0.54 10.15 14.16
N ASN A 10 0.63 10.67 14.51
CA ASN A 10 1.09 11.96 14.01
C ASN A 10 1.57 11.82 12.57
N LYS A 11 0.64 12.00 11.63
CA LYS A 11 0.85 11.85 10.19
C LYS A 11 1.94 12.78 9.64
N ASN A 12 2.05 14.00 10.16
CA ASN A 12 3.07 14.96 9.71
C ASN A 12 4.48 14.51 10.11
N ALA A 13 4.66 14.07 11.36
CA ALA A 13 5.93 13.51 11.82
C ALA A 13 6.29 12.24 11.04
N LEU A 14 5.31 11.35 10.84
CA LEU A 14 5.49 10.12 10.08
C LEU A 14 5.87 10.40 8.61
N GLY A 15 5.22 11.34 7.95
CA GLY A 15 5.53 11.73 6.58
C GLY A 15 6.98 12.21 6.42
N LYS A 16 7.47 13.01 7.39
CA LYS A 16 8.88 13.44 7.43
C LYS A 16 9.83 12.26 7.63
N ALA A 17 9.53 11.36 8.57
CA ALA A 17 10.34 10.17 8.84
C ALA A 17 10.40 9.24 7.61
N ILE A 18 9.26 8.98 6.98
CA ILE A 18 9.16 8.18 5.75
C ILE A 18 10.01 8.79 4.62
N LYS A 19 9.93 10.11 4.42
CA LYS A 19 10.74 10.80 3.42
C LYS A 19 12.23 10.57 3.66
N GLN A 20 12.68 10.70 4.91
CA GLN A 20 14.07 10.49 5.26
C GLN A 20 14.51 9.03 5.01
N GLU A 21 13.71 8.05 5.43
CA GLU A 21 14.03 6.63 5.20
C GLU A 21 14.07 6.26 3.71
N ILE A 22 13.17 6.82 2.88
CA ILE A 22 13.20 6.62 1.43
C ILE A 22 14.51 7.17 0.84
N ILE A 23 14.94 8.36 1.27
CA ILE A 23 16.21 8.97 0.83
C ILE A 23 17.38 8.11 1.26
N ASN A 24 17.44 7.71 2.54
CA ASN A 24 18.51 6.87 3.08
C ASN A 24 18.62 5.54 2.31
N HIS A 25 17.51 4.84 2.13
CA HIS A 25 17.49 3.56 1.43
C HIS A 25 17.90 3.70 -0.04
N SER A 26 17.37 4.70 -0.74
CA SER A 26 17.71 4.96 -2.16
C SER A 26 19.15 5.47 -2.33
N GLY A 27 19.68 6.08 -1.28
CA GLY A 27 21.07 6.50 -1.20
C GLY A 27 22.05 5.32 -1.15
N CYS A 28 21.64 4.22 -0.52
CA CYS A 28 22.39 2.97 -0.42
C CYS A 28 22.13 2.02 -1.60
N ASN A 29 20.94 2.06 -2.21
CA ASN A 29 20.50 1.10 -3.22
C ASN A 29 20.06 1.77 -4.53
N ARG A 30 20.46 1.16 -5.66
CA ARG A 30 19.96 1.56 -6.98
C ARG A 30 18.60 0.95 -7.31
N PHE A 31 18.28 -0.20 -6.73
CA PHE A 31 17.01 -0.86 -6.96
C PHE A 31 15.85 -0.05 -6.38
N PRO A 32 14.70 0.01 -7.07
CA PRO A 32 13.56 0.70 -6.50
C PRO A 32 12.97 -0.05 -5.29
N ILE A 33 12.61 0.71 -4.26
CA ILE A 33 11.85 0.25 -3.10
C ILE A 33 10.53 -0.41 -3.53
N LYS A 34 10.29 -1.65 -3.08
CA LYS A 34 9.05 -2.42 -3.26
C LYS A 34 8.95 -3.54 -2.21
N GLY A 35 7.76 -4.10 -2.02
CA GLY A 35 7.55 -5.30 -1.21
C GLY A 35 8.09 -5.14 0.22
N GLU A 36 8.90 -6.10 0.66
CA GLU A 36 9.47 -6.18 2.00
C GLU A 36 10.39 -4.98 2.32
N GLN A 37 11.04 -4.39 1.32
CA GLN A 37 11.83 -3.15 1.53
C GLN A 37 10.93 -2.00 1.97
N TRP A 38 9.70 -1.94 1.46
CA TRP A 38 8.74 -0.93 1.87
C TRP A 38 8.22 -1.16 3.29
N GLU A 39 7.99 -2.42 3.67
CA GLU A 39 7.66 -2.80 5.04
C GLU A 39 8.74 -2.36 6.02
N GLU A 40 10.01 -2.69 5.74
CA GLU A 40 11.13 -2.32 6.59
C GLU A 40 11.27 -0.79 6.76
N ILE A 41 11.22 -0.04 5.66
CA ILE A 41 11.25 1.44 5.68
C ILE A 41 10.10 1.98 6.53
N SER A 42 8.91 1.40 6.40
CA SER A 42 7.74 1.84 7.16
C SER A 42 7.90 1.57 8.65
N VAL A 43 8.41 0.39 9.03
CA VAL A 43 8.71 0.06 10.43
C VAL A 43 9.69 1.05 11.03
N ARG A 44 10.82 1.30 10.35
CA ARG A 44 11.83 2.27 10.82
C ARG A 44 11.25 3.67 11.00
N ALA A 45 10.45 4.13 10.05
CA ALA A 45 9.80 5.44 10.13
C ALA A 45 8.73 5.52 11.25
N LEU A 46 7.98 4.45 11.49
CA LEU A 46 7.01 4.37 12.58
C LEU A 46 7.71 4.39 13.96
N GLN A 47 8.80 3.64 14.09
CA GLN A 47 9.60 3.59 15.32
C GLN A 47 10.27 4.93 15.62
N SER A 48 10.81 5.62 14.62
CA SER A 48 11.47 6.92 14.81
C SER A 48 10.52 8.03 15.28
N VAL A 49 9.21 7.86 15.05
CA VAL A 49 8.16 8.75 15.60
C VAL A 49 7.54 8.22 16.91
N GLY A 50 8.19 7.25 17.56
CA GLY A 50 7.84 6.77 18.90
C GLY A 50 6.76 5.69 18.94
N LEU A 51 6.44 5.03 17.82
CA LEU A 51 5.47 3.94 17.80
C LEU A 51 6.14 2.60 18.09
N LYS A 52 5.45 1.75 18.86
CA LYS A 52 5.90 0.38 19.11
C LYS A 52 5.34 -0.53 18.03
N THR A 53 6.21 -1.06 17.17
CA THR A 53 5.84 -1.91 16.05
C THR A 53 6.09 -3.39 16.36
N GLU A 54 5.16 -4.25 15.97
CA GLU A 54 5.40 -5.68 15.83
C GLU A 54 5.35 -5.99 14.33
N TRP A 55 6.47 -6.45 13.79
CA TRP A 55 6.61 -6.82 12.38
C TRP A 55 7.45 -8.08 12.31
N LYS A 56 6.99 -9.04 11.52
CA LYS A 56 7.73 -10.26 11.23
C LYS A 56 8.17 -10.20 9.78
N ALA A 57 9.43 -9.87 9.56
CA ALA A 57 10.02 -9.80 8.23
C ALA A 57 9.77 -11.09 7.44
N GLY A 58 9.36 -10.95 6.18
CA GLY A 58 9.06 -12.09 5.28
C GLY A 58 7.79 -12.86 5.64
N SER A 59 6.95 -12.37 6.55
CA SER A 59 5.63 -12.94 6.78
C SER A 59 4.75 -12.77 5.54
N HIS A 60 4.08 -13.86 5.13
CA HIS A 60 3.10 -13.84 4.03
C HIS A 60 1.65 -14.01 4.53
N GLY A 61 1.41 -13.66 5.79
CA GLY A 61 0.07 -13.65 6.37
C GLY A 61 -0.86 -12.68 5.63
N SER A 62 -2.15 -13.00 5.60
CA SER A 62 -3.15 -12.04 5.10
C SER A 62 -3.45 -10.97 6.16
N GLY A 63 -3.57 -9.72 5.72
CA GLY A 63 -4.08 -8.62 6.55
C GLY A 63 -3.04 -7.53 6.82
N ALA A 64 -2.85 -7.21 8.09
CA ALA A 64 -1.86 -6.27 8.59
C ALA A 64 -0.46 -6.81 8.35
N ASP A 65 0.39 -5.98 7.75
CA ASP A 65 1.81 -6.29 7.58
C ASP A 65 2.59 -5.85 8.84
N ILE A 66 2.16 -4.75 9.47
CA ILE A 66 2.77 -4.18 10.69
C ILE A 66 1.67 -3.95 11.74
N TRP A 67 1.91 -4.35 12.98
CA TRP A 67 1.04 -4.05 14.12
C TRP A 67 1.62 -2.94 15.00
N LEU A 68 0.80 -1.97 15.40
CA LEU A 68 1.21 -0.88 16.30
C LEU A 68 0.71 -1.19 17.72
N ALA A 69 1.55 -1.82 18.53
CA ALA A 69 1.18 -2.33 19.86
C ALA A 69 0.61 -1.25 20.78
N ASN A 70 1.21 -0.05 20.78
CA ASN A 70 0.77 1.06 21.62
C ASN A 70 -0.57 1.68 21.16
N LEU A 71 -0.99 1.43 19.92
CA LEU A 71 -2.22 1.97 19.33
C LEU A 71 -3.29 0.89 19.05
N ASN A 72 -2.96 -0.38 19.30
CA ASN A 72 -3.79 -1.54 19.01
C ASN A 72 -4.40 -1.48 17.59
N GLN A 73 -3.55 -1.27 16.58
CA GLN A 73 -3.99 -1.14 15.19
C GLN A 73 -2.98 -1.73 14.21
N GLY A 74 -3.48 -2.40 13.17
CA GLY A 74 -2.69 -2.86 12.03
C GLY A 74 -2.53 -1.79 10.94
N ILE A 75 -1.41 -1.88 10.22
CA ILE A 75 -1.12 -1.20 8.96
C ILE A 75 -0.93 -2.27 7.87
N SER A 76 -1.59 -2.10 6.74
CA SER A 76 -1.35 -2.90 5.54
C SER A 76 -0.50 -2.09 4.56
N ASN A 77 0.73 -2.50 4.39
CA ASN A 77 1.66 -1.93 3.45
C ASN A 77 1.38 -2.45 2.05
N LYS A 78 1.31 -1.54 1.08
CA LYS A 78 1.08 -1.91 -0.31
C LYS A 78 1.99 -1.12 -1.23
N SER A 79 2.43 -1.77 -2.29
CA SER A 79 2.97 -1.06 -3.45
C SER A 79 1.84 -0.83 -4.45
N GLY A 80 1.82 0.36 -5.04
CA GLY A 80 0.81 0.75 -6.01
C GLY A 80 1.38 1.43 -7.23
N LYS A 81 0.55 1.53 -8.25
CA LYS A 81 0.83 2.32 -9.45
C LYS A 81 -0.23 3.38 -9.62
N ILE A 82 0.19 4.62 -9.86
CA ILE A 82 -0.71 5.67 -10.31
C ILE A 82 -0.60 5.79 -11.83
N THR A 83 -1.74 5.80 -12.51
CA THR A 83 -1.82 5.98 -13.96
C THR A 83 -2.64 7.21 -14.29
N ARG A 84 -2.14 8.05 -15.21
CA ARG A 84 -2.87 9.21 -15.74
C ARG A 84 -3.38 8.91 -17.14
N THR A 85 -4.70 8.93 -17.33
CA THR A 85 -5.31 8.80 -18.65
C THR A 85 -5.46 10.19 -19.26
N LYS A 86 -4.62 10.52 -20.26
CA LYS A 86 -4.58 11.86 -20.90
C LYS A 86 -5.95 12.34 -21.40
N SER A 87 -6.70 11.46 -22.07
CA SER A 87 -7.99 11.81 -22.69
C SER A 87 -9.11 12.16 -21.70
N THR A 88 -9.06 11.62 -20.49
CA THR A 88 -10.11 11.82 -19.48
C THR A 88 -9.64 12.62 -18.27
N GLY A 89 -8.34 12.95 -18.20
CA GLY A 89 -7.71 13.51 -17.00
C GLY A 89 -7.75 12.58 -15.78
N LYS A 90 -8.20 11.32 -15.94
CA LYS A 90 -8.36 10.38 -14.84
C LYS A 90 -7.01 10.05 -14.22
N TYR A 91 -6.93 10.14 -12.90
CA TYR A 91 -5.74 9.83 -12.11
C TYR A 91 -6.06 8.65 -11.19
N GLU A 92 -5.65 7.45 -11.58
CA GLU A 92 -6.08 6.21 -10.93
C GLU A 92 -4.93 5.55 -10.16
N LEU A 93 -5.12 5.35 -8.85
CA LEU A 93 -4.28 4.48 -8.04
C LEU A 93 -4.74 3.03 -8.18
N SER A 94 -3.80 2.11 -8.39
CA SER A 94 -4.03 0.67 -8.43
C SER A 94 -3.15 -0.04 -7.41
N ILE A 95 -3.75 -0.93 -6.61
CA ILE A 95 -3.06 -1.81 -5.66
C ILE A 95 -3.63 -3.23 -5.76
N SER A 96 -2.80 -4.24 -5.55
CA SER A 96 -3.25 -5.62 -5.31
C SER A 96 -3.50 -5.85 -3.82
N SER A 97 -4.33 -6.82 -3.48
CA SER A 97 -4.68 -7.17 -2.10
C SER A 97 -4.66 -8.68 -1.87
N TYR A 98 -5.76 -9.29 -1.43
CA TYR A 98 -5.79 -10.73 -1.10
C TYR A 98 -5.92 -11.63 -2.33
N ARG A 99 -5.33 -12.82 -2.25
CA ARG A 99 -5.68 -13.97 -3.10
C ARG A 99 -6.79 -14.75 -2.41
N THR A 100 -7.86 -15.05 -3.13
CA THR A 100 -9.10 -15.55 -2.52
C THR A 100 -9.56 -16.91 -3.05
N THR A 101 -8.64 -17.71 -3.60
CA THR A 101 -8.93 -19.04 -4.16
C THR A 101 -9.63 -20.01 -3.21
N LYS A 102 -9.45 -19.85 -1.89
CA LYS A 102 -10.15 -20.65 -0.88
C LYS A 102 -11.66 -20.38 -0.84
N TYR A 103 -12.08 -19.14 -1.08
CA TYR A 103 -13.48 -18.72 -1.14
C TYR A 103 -14.04 -18.98 -2.54
N LYS A 104 -15.14 -19.71 -2.65
CA LYS A 104 -15.64 -20.23 -3.93
C LYS A 104 -16.68 -19.33 -4.56
N THR A 105 -17.51 -18.68 -3.74
CA THR A 105 -18.55 -17.77 -4.22
C THR A 105 -18.04 -16.34 -4.29
N LEU A 106 -18.78 -15.45 -4.96
CA LEU A 106 -18.45 -14.03 -4.93
C LEU A 106 -18.65 -13.50 -3.51
N GLU A 107 -19.78 -13.85 -2.89
CA GLU A 107 -20.22 -13.41 -1.58
C GLU A 107 -19.16 -13.71 -0.50
N GLU A 108 -18.66 -14.94 -0.44
CA GLU A 108 -17.59 -15.34 0.48
C GLU A 108 -16.31 -14.50 0.28
N LYS A 109 -15.96 -14.20 -0.97
CA LYS A 109 -14.80 -13.36 -1.29
C LYS A 109 -15.00 -11.93 -0.81
N LEU A 110 -16.20 -11.38 -0.96
CA LEU A 110 -16.52 -10.01 -0.52
C LEU A 110 -16.58 -9.92 1.02
N ASP A 111 -17.17 -10.92 1.67
CA ASP A 111 -17.25 -10.99 3.13
C ASP A 111 -15.86 -11.14 3.75
N PHE A 112 -14.98 -11.96 3.17
CA PHE A 112 -13.60 -12.00 3.59
C PHE A 112 -12.88 -10.65 3.41
N PHE A 113 -13.06 -10.00 2.25
CA PHE A 113 -12.37 -8.74 1.95
C PHE A 113 -12.74 -7.63 2.95
N ASP A 114 -14.02 -7.52 3.31
CA ASP A 114 -14.52 -6.49 4.23
C ASP A 114 -14.53 -6.92 5.71
N GLY A 115 -14.39 -8.21 5.99
CA GLY A 115 -14.30 -8.80 7.33
C GLY A 115 -12.88 -9.28 7.65
N ASP A 116 -12.71 -10.59 7.84
CA ASP A 116 -11.49 -11.21 8.39
C ASP A 116 -10.19 -10.86 7.67
N GLY A 117 -10.25 -10.58 6.36
CA GLY A 117 -9.07 -10.16 5.60
C GLY A 117 -8.53 -8.80 6.05
N LYS A 118 -9.39 -7.94 6.60
CA LYS A 118 -9.10 -6.54 6.93
C LYS A 118 -8.95 -6.34 8.44
N ASN A 119 -8.01 -7.06 9.05
CA ASN A 119 -7.62 -6.90 10.46
C ASN A 119 -6.73 -5.66 10.72
N PHE A 120 -6.77 -4.64 9.87
CA PHE A 120 -5.96 -3.42 9.94
C PHE A 120 -6.82 -2.17 9.74
N LYS A 121 -6.35 -1.05 10.29
CA LYS A 121 -7.09 0.23 10.21
C LYS A 121 -6.66 1.09 9.03
N ASN A 122 -5.42 0.95 8.57
CA ASN A 122 -4.86 1.85 7.58
C ASN A 122 -4.11 1.09 6.48
N TYR A 123 -4.25 1.55 5.25
CA TYR A 123 -3.33 1.27 4.18
C TYR A 123 -2.22 2.31 4.17
N LEU A 124 -0.98 1.85 3.99
CA LEU A 124 0.18 2.70 3.76
C LEU A 124 0.82 2.29 2.42
N ILE A 125 0.57 3.11 1.40
CA ILE A 125 0.75 2.74 0.00
C ILE A 125 1.93 3.51 -0.59
N LEU A 126 2.98 2.80 -1.01
CA LEU A 126 4.08 3.39 -1.77
C LEU A 126 3.78 3.29 -3.26
N THR A 127 3.87 4.41 -3.95
CA THR A 127 3.79 4.49 -5.42
C THR A 127 5.09 5.02 -5.98
N ARG A 128 5.40 4.60 -7.21
CA ARG A 128 6.62 4.98 -7.91
C ARG A 128 6.32 5.42 -9.33
N GLU A 129 6.94 6.52 -9.73
CA GLU A 129 7.08 6.96 -11.12
C GLU A 129 8.57 7.18 -11.40
N GLU A 130 9.04 6.85 -12.59
CA GLU A 130 10.46 6.91 -12.93
C GLU A 130 10.59 7.32 -14.38
N ASP A 131 11.51 8.27 -14.63
CA ASP A 131 11.98 8.68 -15.93
C ASP A 131 13.52 8.55 -15.97
N GLU A 132 14.14 8.97 -17.08
CA GLU A 132 15.60 8.86 -17.28
C GLU A 132 16.42 9.69 -16.28
N ASN A 133 15.83 10.72 -15.68
CA ASN A 133 16.51 11.68 -14.82
C ASN A 133 16.15 11.51 -13.35
N THR A 134 14.93 11.05 -13.04
CA THR A 134 14.38 11.07 -11.69
C THR A 134 13.56 9.83 -11.37
N ARG A 135 13.72 9.32 -10.15
CA ARG A 135 12.79 8.40 -9.49
C ARG A 135 11.95 9.15 -8.46
N LYS A 136 10.64 9.13 -8.64
CA LYS A 136 9.67 9.79 -7.76
C LYS A 136 8.89 8.76 -6.96
N TYR A 137 8.84 8.95 -5.64
CA TYR A 137 8.04 8.18 -4.71
C TYR A 137 6.95 9.06 -4.12
N LYS A 138 5.74 8.50 -4.02
CA LYS A 138 4.62 9.11 -3.30
C LYS A 138 4.01 8.08 -2.36
N VAL A 139 3.83 8.48 -1.10
CA VAL A 139 3.26 7.65 -0.05
C VAL A 139 1.86 8.14 0.29
N ILE A 140 0.88 7.26 0.10
CA ILE A 140 -0.53 7.54 0.30
C ILE A 140 -1.02 6.76 1.51
N PHE A 141 -1.74 7.44 2.39
CA PHE A 141 -2.38 6.87 3.56
C PHE A 141 -3.89 6.87 3.38
N ILE A 142 -4.52 5.73 3.67
CA ILE A 142 -5.96 5.55 3.50
C ILE A 142 -6.50 4.81 4.71
N ASP A 143 -7.56 5.34 5.32
CA ASP A 143 -8.37 4.58 6.29
C ASP A 143 -9.04 3.39 5.58
N ALA A 144 -8.75 2.18 6.05
CA ALA A 144 -9.19 0.95 5.41
C ALA A 144 -10.72 0.81 5.34
N SER A 145 -11.46 1.48 6.24
CA SER A 145 -12.94 1.52 6.22
C SER A 145 -13.50 2.26 5.01
N LYS A 146 -12.72 3.13 4.36
CA LYS A 146 -13.13 3.86 3.15
C LYS A 146 -13.12 2.99 1.89
N ILE A 147 -12.40 1.87 1.91
CA ILE A 147 -12.32 0.92 0.82
C ILE A 147 -13.18 -0.29 1.18
N THR A 148 -14.37 -0.39 0.60
CA THR A 148 -15.30 -1.50 0.85
C THR A 148 -15.81 -2.12 -0.44
N ALA A 149 -15.87 -3.45 -0.45
CA ALA A 149 -16.39 -4.25 -1.54
C ALA A 149 -17.93 -4.29 -1.55
N LYS A 150 -18.57 -4.21 -0.38
CA LYS A 150 -20.03 -4.25 -0.19
C LYS A 150 -20.78 -3.06 -0.82
N LYS A 151 -20.12 -1.92 -1.01
CA LYS A 151 -20.72 -0.72 -1.64
C LYS A 151 -20.60 -0.68 -3.17
N LEU A 152 -20.13 -1.77 -3.78
CA LEU A 152 -19.91 -1.85 -5.22
C LEU A 152 -21.00 -2.66 -5.89
N LYS A 153 -21.37 -2.26 -7.11
CA LYS A 153 -22.22 -3.08 -7.98
C LYS A 153 -21.31 -4.05 -8.73
N TRP A 154 -21.48 -5.35 -8.49
CA TRP A 154 -20.64 -6.41 -9.03
C TRP A 154 -21.25 -7.03 -10.29
N SER A 155 -20.39 -7.33 -11.26
CA SER A 155 -20.75 -8.09 -12.46
C SER A 155 -19.66 -9.10 -12.81
N VAL A 156 -20.06 -10.16 -13.52
CA VAL A 156 -19.14 -11.17 -14.03
C VAL A 156 -18.30 -10.57 -15.16
N LYS A 157 -17.00 -10.85 -15.16
CA LYS A 157 -16.10 -10.56 -16.30
C LYS A 157 -15.97 -11.80 -17.16
N THR A 158 -16.25 -11.69 -18.44
CA THR A 158 -16.07 -12.75 -19.44
C THR A 158 -14.86 -12.46 -20.32
N GLY A 159 -14.14 -13.51 -20.72
CA GLY A 159 -13.08 -13.43 -21.70
C GLY A 159 -13.60 -13.55 -23.13
N LYS A 160 -12.69 -13.58 -24.11
CA LYS A 160 -13.02 -13.72 -25.55
C LYS A 160 -13.87 -14.96 -25.87
N THR A 161 -13.77 -16.02 -25.06
CA THR A 161 -14.48 -17.29 -25.23
C THR A 161 -15.76 -17.39 -24.40
N SER A 162 -16.31 -16.26 -23.91
CA SER A 162 -17.43 -16.20 -22.97
C SER A 162 -17.19 -16.90 -21.61
N LYS A 163 -16.01 -17.49 -21.40
CA LYS A 163 -15.60 -18.06 -20.12
C LYS A 163 -15.41 -16.96 -19.08
N GLN A 164 -15.91 -17.19 -17.87
CA GLN A 164 -15.70 -16.30 -16.75
C GLN A 164 -14.19 -16.17 -16.41
N THR A 165 -13.71 -14.93 -16.41
CA THR A 165 -12.32 -14.54 -16.09
C THR A 165 -12.20 -13.86 -14.73
N GLY A 166 -13.32 -13.56 -14.08
CA GLY A 166 -13.36 -12.95 -12.76
C GLY A 166 -14.62 -12.13 -12.52
N TRP A 167 -14.51 -11.12 -11.66
CA TRP A 167 -15.59 -10.20 -11.32
C TRP A 167 -15.11 -8.75 -11.32
N SER A 168 -16.02 -7.80 -11.57
CA SER A 168 -15.76 -6.36 -11.53
C SER A 168 -16.82 -5.68 -10.66
N GLY A 169 -16.40 -5.06 -9.57
CA GLY A 169 -17.23 -4.20 -8.73
C GLY A 169 -16.94 -2.73 -9.03
N VAL A 170 -17.97 -1.91 -9.23
CA VAL A 170 -17.79 -0.46 -9.48
C VAL A 170 -18.77 0.37 -8.66
N ASN A 171 -18.27 1.48 -8.12
CA ASN A 171 -19.04 2.60 -7.64
C ASN A 171 -18.42 3.90 -8.17
N LYS A 172 -18.97 4.41 -9.28
CA LYS A 172 -18.46 5.60 -9.98
C LYS A 172 -18.54 6.87 -9.14
N ASN A 173 -19.51 6.95 -8.22
CA ASN A 173 -19.72 8.12 -7.36
C ASN A 173 -18.65 8.21 -6.28
N LEU A 174 -18.25 7.07 -5.73
CA LEU A 174 -17.15 6.99 -4.75
C LEU A 174 -15.76 6.97 -5.40
N GLY A 175 -15.69 6.82 -6.73
CA GLY A 175 -14.42 6.66 -7.44
C GLY A 175 -13.73 5.33 -7.14
N ILE A 176 -14.47 4.28 -6.76
CA ILE A 176 -13.92 2.97 -6.39
C ILE A 176 -14.28 1.94 -7.45
N LYS A 177 -13.29 1.17 -7.89
CA LYS A 177 -13.47 -0.05 -8.67
C LYS A 177 -12.64 -1.16 -8.03
N MET A 178 -13.17 -2.37 -8.03
CA MET A 178 -12.43 -3.56 -7.64
C MET A 178 -12.58 -4.63 -8.71
N ASN A 179 -11.52 -5.41 -8.93
CA ASN A 179 -11.59 -6.62 -9.74
C ASN A 179 -11.14 -7.82 -8.91
N ILE A 180 -11.76 -8.96 -9.18
CA ILE A 180 -11.23 -10.27 -8.78
C ILE A 180 -10.76 -10.94 -10.07
N VAL A 181 -9.48 -11.31 -10.15
CA VAL A 181 -8.88 -11.82 -11.39
C VAL A 181 -8.53 -13.30 -11.24
N LYS A 182 -9.26 -14.17 -11.95
CA LYS A 182 -9.19 -15.62 -11.77
C LYS A 182 -7.81 -16.21 -12.12
N SER A 183 -7.19 -15.73 -13.20
CA SER A 183 -5.85 -16.16 -13.62
C SER A 183 -4.74 -15.81 -12.64
N MET A 184 -4.99 -14.92 -11.69
CA MET A 184 -4.03 -14.51 -10.66
C MET A 184 -4.37 -15.13 -9.30
N SER A 185 -4.90 -16.34 -9.27
CA SER A 185 -5.36 -16.98 -8.02
C SER A 185 -6.45 -16.14 -7.32
N ASP A 186 -7.46 -15.74 -8.08
CA ASP A 186 -8.56 -14.88 -7.60
C ASP A 186 -8.06 -13.64 -6.82
N GLN A 187 -7.03 -12.99 -7.36
CA GLN A 187 -6.42 -11.81 -6.76
C GLN A 187 -7.40 -10.63 -6.78
N PHE A 188 -7.62 -10.02 -5.62
CA PHE A 188 -8.27 -8.73 -5.52
C PHE A 188 -7.33 -7.63 -6.00
N TRP A 189 -7.86 -6.78 -6.87
CA TRP A 189 -7.27 -5.53 -7.32
C TRP A 189 -8.20 -4.39 -6.96
N ILE A 190 -7.66 -3.33 -6.36
CA ILE A 190 -8.38 -2.13 -5.96
C ILE A 190 -7.89 -0.99 -6.85
N TYR A 191 -8.85 -0.24 -7.40
CA TYR A 191 -8.62 0.92 -8.26
C TYR A 191 -9.37 2.11 -7.69
N LEU A 192 -8.66 3.20 -7.42
CA LEU A 192 -9.19 4.43 -6.84
C LEU A 192 -8.96 5.58 -7.82
N ASP A 193 -10.04 6.20 -8.28
CA ASP A 193 -9.99 7.47 -9.01
C ASP A 193 -9.68 8.59 -8.01
N LEU A 194 -8.42 9.02 -7.95
CA LEU A 194 -7.92 10.00 -6.99
C LEU A 194 -8.54 11.39 -7.16
N ASN A 195 -9.19 11.69 -8.29
CA ASN A 195 -9.95 12.93 -8.45
C ASN A 195 -11.29 12.90 -7.67
N LYS A 196 -11.86 11.70 -7.49
CA LYS A 196 -13.18 11.49 -6.87
C LYS A 196 -13.10 10.92 -5.46
N PHE A 197 -12.19 9.98 -5.23
CA PHE A 197 -12.04 9.30 -3.96
C PHE A 197 -11.49 10.27 -2.90
N LYS A 198 -12.28 10.55 -1.86
CA LYS A 198 -11.93 11.52 -0.80
C LYS A 198 -11.25 10.91 0.43
N GLY A 199 -10.83 9.65 0.36
CA GLY A 199 -10.20 8.93 1.48
C GLY A 199 -8.68 8.85 1.42
N ALA A 200 -8.04 9.40 0.38
CA ALA A 200 -6.60 9.31 0.17
C ALA A 200 -5.90 10.59 0.62
N GLU A 201 -4.87 10.44 1.45
CA GLU A 201 -4.02 11.51 1.95
C GLU A 201 -2.57 11.22 1.55
N THR A 202 -1.87 12.20 0.98
CA THR A 202 -0.43 12.07 0.71
C THR A 202 0.35 12.39 1.97
N LEU A 203 1.12 11.42 2.49
CA LEU A 203 1.98 11.64 3.66
C LEU A 203 3.37 12.14 3.27
N ALA A 204 3.90 11.66 2.14
CA ALA A 204 5.26 11.99 1.72
C ALA A 204 5.37 11.94 0.20
N GLU A 205 6.19 12.84 -0.34
CA GLU A 205 6.65 12.84 -1.72
C GLU A 205 8.16 13.09 -1.75
N VAL A 206 8.85 12.28 -2.55
CA VAL A 206 10.31 12.33 -2.70
C VAL A 206 10.65 12.17 -4.16
N SER A 207 11.50 13.06 -4.68
CA SER A 207 12.10 12.95 -6.02
C SER A 207 13.59 12.79 -5.84
N ILE A 208 14.15 11.72 -6.40
CA ILE A 208 15.56 11.38 -6.28
C ILE A 208 16.16 11.34 -7.68
N PRO A 209 17.17 12.18 -7.98
CA PRO A 209 17.88 12.11 -9.24
C PRO A 209 18.54 10.73 -9.44
N MET A 210 18.46 10.19 -10.65
CA MET A 210 18.99 8.85 -10.97
C MET A 210 20.50 8.75 -10.72
N ASP A 211 21.23 9.84 -10.88
CA ASP A 211 22.67 9.93 -10.61
C ASP A 211 23.02 9.91 -9.11
N LYS A 212 22.05 10.03 -8.20
CA LYS A 212 22.26 9.96 -6.74
C LYS A 212 21.96 8.59 -6.13
N LEU A 213 21.33 7.70 -6.90
CA LEU A 213 20.95 6.37 -6.42
C LEU A 213 22.19 5.49 -6.12
N GLY A 214 22.22 4.89 -4.93
CA GLY A 214 23.32 4.02 -4.50
C GLY A 214 24.68 4.73 -4.42
N LYS A 215 24.72 6.04 -4.15
CA LYS A 215 25.97 6.82 -4.07
C LYS A 215 26.28 7.42 -2.70
N THR A 216 25.40 7.24 -1.71
CA THR A 216 25.67 7.66 -0.32
C THR A 216 25.99 6.42 0.49
N HIS A 217 27.21 5.92 0.35
CA HIS A 217 27.69 4.83 1.20
C HIS A 217 28.10 5.44 2.55
N MET A 218 27.55 4.94 3.65
CA MET A 218 28.35 4.79 4.86
C MET A 218 28.93 3.39 4.79
N ILE A 219 30.21 3.29 4.43
CA ILE A 219 30.96 2.05 4.60
C ILE A 219 31.05 1.84 6.11
N VAL A 220 30.39 0.82 6.64
CA VAL A 220 30.69 0.34 7.99
C VAL A 220 32.03 -0.37 7.83
N GLU A 221 33.11 0.23 8.31
CA GLU A 221 34.41 -0.44 8.35
C GLU A 221 34.21 -1.78 9.06
N ALA A 222 34.62 -2.87 8.40
CA ALA A 222 34.58 -4.19 8.98
C ALA A 222 35.44 -4.16 10.26
N MET A 223 34.81 -4.38 11.41
CA MET A 223 35.58 -4.60 12.64
C MET A 223 36.45 -5.84 12.41
N PRO A 224 37.78 -5.75 12.62
CA PRO A 224 38.64 -6.91 12.52
C PRO A 224 38.16 -7.97 13.53
N CYS A 225 37.99 -9.20 13.05
CA CYS A 225 37.65 -10.38 13.85
C CYS A 225 38.67 -10.66 14.94
#